data_AF-A0A955MYJ7-F1
#
_entry.id   AF-A0A955MYJ7-F1
#
_cell.length_a   1.000
_cell.length_b   1.000
_cell.length_c   1.000
_cell.angle_alpha   90.00
_cell.angle_beta   90.00
_cell.angle_gamma   90.00
#
_symmetry.space_group_name_H-M   'P 1'
#
loop_
_entity.id
_entity.type
_entity.pdbx_description
1 polymer ?
#
loop_
_entity_poly.entity_id
_entity_poly.type
_entity_poly.pdbx_seq_one_letter_code
_entity_poly.pdbx_strand_id
1 'polypeptide(L)' 'MHPTLFKIGSFEIGSFGLMVAIGFFAAYWVGMKEATRKGIAEDRFANFIIITLLAGLLG' A
#
# COMPACT_ATOMS: atom_id res chain seq x y z
N MET A 1 -18.46 13.56 -4.90
CA MET A 1 -16.99 13.43 -4.96
C MET A 1 -16.41 14.53 -4.08
N HIS A 2 -16.02 14.21 -2.84
CA HIS A 2 -15.24 15.13 -2.02
C HIS A 2 -13.76 14.80 -2.27
N PRO A 3 -13.01 15.64 -3.02
CA PRO A 3 -11.62 15.36 -3.33
C PRO A 3 -10.77 15.28 -2.06
N THR A 4 -11.24 15.95 -1.00
CA THR A 4 -10.58 16.14 0.28
C THR A 4 -11.33 15.42 1.39
N LEU A 5 -10.66 14.56 2.16
CA LEU A 5 -11.24 13.96 3.37
C LEU A 5 -10.88 14.76 4.62
N PHE A 6 -9.59 15.07 4.77
CA PHE A 6 -9.07 15.77 5.93
C PHE A 6 -7.98 16.76 5.48
N LYS A 7 -7.99 17.96 6.06
CA LYS A 7 -6.90 18.92 5.95
C LYS A 7 -6.20 19.02 7.30
N ILE A 8 -4.90 18.74 7.33
CA ILE A 8 -4.05 18.96 8.50
C ILE A 8 -3.13 20.12 8.13
N GLY A 9 -3.51 21.35 8.51
CA GLY A 9 -2.80 22.57 8.10
C GLY A 9 -2.80 22.76 6.59
N SER A 10 -1.61 22.80 5.97
CA SER A 10 -1.43 22.87 4.51
C SER A 10 -1.45 21.51 3.81
N PHE A 11 -1.52 20.40 4.55
CA PHE A 11 -1.51 19.05 3.98
C PHE A 11 -2.93 18.56 3.75
N GLU A 12 -3.25 18.31 2.48
CA GLU A 12 -4.56 17.83 2.05
C GLU A 12 -4.52 16.31 1.82
N ILE A 13 -5.24 15.55 2.65
CA ILE A 13 -5.42 14.12 2.41
C ILE A 13 -6.56 13.94 1.43
N GLY A 14 -6.19 13.67 0.19
CA GLY A 14 -7.14 13.39 -0.87
C GLY A 14 -7.81 12.02 -0.70
N SER A 15 -9.10 11.93 -1.03
CA SER A 15 -9.86 10.67 -1.02
C SER A 15 -9.19 9.57 -1.85
N PHE A 16 -8.61 9.95 -2.98
CA PHE A 16 -7.89 9.03 -3.85
C PHE A 16 -6.64 8.45 -3.17
N GLY A 17 -5.78 9.30 -2.60
CA GLY A 17 -4.58 8.85 -1.90
C GLY A 17 -4.91 7.95 -0.71
N LEU A 18 -5.98 8.24 0.02
CA LEU A 18 -6.44 7.35 1.10
C LEU A 18 -6.88 5.98 0.57
N MET A 19 -7.66 5.94 -0.51
CA MET A 19 -8.10 4.68 -1.10
C MET A 19 -6.91 3.86 -1.61
N VAL A 20 -5.90 4.50 -2.21
CA VAL A 20 -4.66 3.84 -2.64
C VAL A 20 -3.91 3.26 -1.44
N ALA A 21 -3.77 4.01 -0.35
CA ALA A 21 -3.12 3.53 0.87
C ALA A 21 -3.86 2.31 1.46
N ILE A 22 -5.19 2.37 1.55
CA ILE A 22 -6.01 1.24 2.02
C ILE A 22 -5.83 0.02 1.12
N GLY A 23 -5.86 0.20 -0.20
CA GLY A 23 -5.63 -0.88 -1.16
C GLY A 23 -4.25 -1.52 -0.99
N PHE A 24 -3.22 -0.71 -0.78
CA PHE A 24 -1.86 -1.20 -0.53
C PHE A 24 -1.78 -2.03 0.75
N PHE A 25 -2.33 -1.55 1.87
CA PHE A 25 -2.34 -2.31 3.12
C PHE A 25 -3.15 -3.60 3.01
N ALA A 26 -4.29 -3.58 2.32
CA ALA A 26 -5.08 -4.78 2.07
C ALA A 26 -4.31 -5.80 1.23
N ALA A 27 -3.63 -5.36 0.17
CA ALA A 27 -2.79 -6.21 -0.67
C ALA A 27 -1.62 -6.80 0.11
N TYR A 28 -0.95 -6.01 0.96
CA TYR A 28 0.11 -6.51 1.84
C TYR A 28 -0.39 -7.58 2.79
N TRP A 29 -1.53 -7.36 3.45
CA TRP A 29 -2.05 -8.32 4.42
C TRP A 29 -2.46 -9.65 3.78
N VAL A 30 -3.22 -9.59 2.68
CA VAL A 30 -3.63 -10.79 1.93
C VAL A 30 -2.42 -11.50 1.34
N GLY A 31 -1.50 -10.73 0.74
CA GLY A 31 -0.28 -11.26 0.14
C GLY A 31 0.65 -11.89 1.16
N MET A 32 0.79 -11.31 2.36
CA MET A 32 1.59 -11.88 3.44
C MET A 32 1.00 -13.20 3.92
N LYS A 33 -0.33 -13.26 4.13
CA LYS A 33 -1.01 -14.51 4.50
C LYS A 33 -0.77 -15.62 3.47
N GLU A 34 -0.79 -15.27 2.19
CA GLU A 34 -0.51 -16.20 1.10
C GLU A 34 0.97 -16.59 1.00
N ALA A 35 1.87 -15.64 1.26
CA ALA A 35 3.32 -15.85 1.30
C ALA A 35 3.67 -16.85 2.40
N THR A 36 3.17 -16.64 3.62
CA THR A 36 3.35 -17.57 4.74
C THR A 36 2.75 -18.95 4.42
N ARG A 37 1.56 -19.01 3.80
CA ARG A 37 0.94 -20.27 3.36
C ARG A 37 1.81 -21.06 2.38
N LYS A 38 2.60 -20.35 1.56
CA LYS A 38 3.53 -20.93 0.57
C LYS A 38 4.94 -21.16 1.11
N GLY A 39 5.20 -20.90 2.38
CA GLY A 39 6.54 -21.00 2.98
C GLY A 39 7.51 -19.92 2.49
N ILE A 40 7.01 -18.81 1.96
CA ILE A 40 7.82 -17.64 1.61
C ILE A 40 8.12 -16.90 2.91
N ALA A 41 9.40 -16.55 3.09
CA ALA A 41 9.84 -15.78 4.24
C ALA A 41 9.26 -14.36 4.20
N GLU A 42 8.78 -13.88 5.35
CA GLU A 42 8.07 -12.60 5.47
C GLU A 42 8.95 -11.42 5.03
N ASP A 43 10.25 -11.48 5.32
CA ASP A 43 11.25 -10.49 4.92
C ASP A 43 11.36 -10.37 3.40
N ARG A 44 11.40 -11.50 2.68
CA ARG A 44 11.46 -11.54 1.23
C ARG A 44 10.19 -10.98 0.61
N PHE A 45 9.03 -11.31 1.16
CA PHE A 45 7.76 -10.76 0.68
C PHE A 45 7.67 -9.25 0.92
N ALA A 46 8.08 -8.77 2.10
CA ALA A 46 8.11 -7.35 2.41
C ALA A 46 9.07 -6.58 1.49
N ASN A 47 10.27 -7.09 1.24
CA ASN A 47 11.21 -6.48 0.29
C ASN A 47 10.62 -6.41 -1.12
N PHE A 48 9.99 -7.49 -1.59
CA PHE A 48 9.34 -7.54 -2.90
C PHE A 48 8.22 -6.51 -3.02
N ILE A 49 7.37 -6.38 -2.00
CA ILE A 49 6.25 -5.42 -2.05
C ILE A 49 6.74 -3.97 -2.08
N ILE A 50 7.82 -3.64 -1.36
CA ILE A 50 8.39 -2.30 -1.35
C ILE A 50 8.99 -1.97 -2.72
N ILE A 51 9.76 -2.89 -3.31
CA ILE A 51 10.31 -2.71 -4.66
C ILE A 51 9.19 -2.53 -5.69
N THR A 52 8.12 -3.33 -5.59
CA THR A 52 6.97 -3.24 -6.49
C THR A 52 6.24 -1.91 -6.36
N LEU A 53 6.06 -1.40 -5.13
CA LEU A 53 5.47 -0.09 -4.88
C LEU A 53 6.30 1.02 -5.51
N LEU A 54 7.62 1.00 -5.31
CA LEU A 54 8.53 1.98 -5.88
C LEU A 54 8.56 1.91 -7.41
N ALA A 55 8.60 0.71 -7.99
CA ALA A 55 8.55 0.51 -9.43
C ALA A 55 7.23 1.04 -10.03
N GLY A 56 6.11 0.79 -9.37
CA GLY A 56 4.80 1.33 -9.78
C GLY A 56 4.69 2.85 -9.66
N LEU A 57 5.47 3.47 -8.78
CA LEU A 57 5.54 4.93 -8.66
C LEU A 57 6.47 5.57 -9.71
N LEU A 58 7.49 4.83 -10.15
CA LEU A 58 8.49 5.30 -11.12
C LEU A 58 8.15 5.01 -12.59
N GLY A 59 7.27 4.04 -12.86
CA GLY A 59 6.81 3.68 -14.20
C GLY A 59 5.91 4.74 -14.83
#